data_AF-A0A2D6IRL5-F1
#
_entry.id   AF-A0A2D6IRL5-F1
#
_cell.length_a   1.000
_cell.length_b   1.000
_cell.length_c   1.000
_cell.angle_alpha   90.00
_cell.angle_beta   90.00
_cell.angle_gamma   90.00
#
_symmetry.space_group_name_H-M   'P 1'
#
loop_
_entity.id
_entity.type
_entity.pdbx_description
1 polymer ?
#
loop_
_entity_poly.entity_id
_entity_poly.type
_entity_poly.pdbx_seq_one_letter_code
_entity_poly.pdbx_strand_id
1 'polypeptide(L)'
;MGDVFFNLPPKYLPSDFVVETAEESRSGRELAAEYNRLNRKLGKVLGDEDIEILKNLKRKTWFVEAGVFDKREKANLLNERLILEGYSPNLRERKVGDGYIFLVVLGPFNLVKAEEIMNKMISKGLKADLNRF
;
A
#
# COMPACT_ATOMS: atom_id res chain seq x y z
N MET A 1 -1.37 37.85 9.94
CA MET A 1 -1.85 36.59 10.56
C MET A 1 -3.30 36.44 10.16
N GLY A 2 -3.73 35.47 9.38
CA GLY A 2 -3.10 34.40 8.61
C GLY A 2 -4.26 33.91 7.75
N ASP A 3 -4.16 34.12 6.44
CA ASP A 3 -5.29 34.10 5.54
C ASP A 3 -5.84 32.70 5.27
N VAL A 4 -7.13 32.76 4.99
CA VAL A 4 -8.11 31.74 4.63
C VAL A 4 -7.76 31.09 3.27
N PHE A 5 -8.51 30.02 2.94
CA PHE A 5 -8.69 29.35 1.64
C PHE A 5 -7.73 28.16 1.42
N PHE A 6 -8.22 26.95 1.12
CA PHE A 6 -8.82 26.61 -0.17
C PHE A 6 -10.04 25.67 -0.07
N ASN A 7 -11.23 26.26 -0.28
CA ASN A 7 -12.34 25.62 -0.98
C ASN A 7 -12.36 26.19 -2.39
N LEU A 8 -11.75 25.51 -3.38
CA LEU A 8 -11.92 25.86 -4.79
C LEU A 8 -12.01 24.59 -5.66
N PRO A 9 -12.99 24.51 -6.59
CA PRO A 9 -13.12 23.41 -7.55
C PRO A 9 -11.94 23.38 -8.55
N PRO A 10 -11.65 22.21 -9.16
CA PRO A 10 -10.38 21.91 -9.82
C PRO A 10 -10.28 22.50 -11.24
N LYS A 11 -10.36 23.82 -11.38
CA LYS A 11 -10.24 24.53 -12.66
C LYS A 11 -9.17 25.61 -12.73
N TYR A 12 -8.27 25.72 -11.74
CA TYR A 12 -7.20 26.71 -11.75
C TYR A 12 -5.85 26.12 -11.31
N LEU A 13 -5.33 25.18 -12.10
CA LEU A 13 -3.90 25.22 -12.37
C LEU A 13 -3.74 26.10 -13.62
N PRO A 14 -2.81 27.08 -13.65
CA PRO A 14 -2.48 27.76 -14.89
C PRO A 14 -2.16 26.69 -15.95
N SER A 15 -2.97 26.63 -16.99
CA SER A 15 -2.81 25.76 -18.16
C SER A 15 -1.45 25.93 -18.85
N ASP A 16 -0.72 26.98 -18.48
CA ASP A 16 0.50 27.44 -19.14
C ASP A 16 1.75 26.69 -18.65
N PHE A 17 1.64 25.79 -17.66
CA PHE A 17 2.77 25.01 -17.13
C PHE A 17 2.60 23.49 -17.17
N VAL A 18 1.47 22.98 -17.68
CA VAL A 18 1.26 21.53 -17.83
C VAL A 18 0.87 21.25 -19.28
N VAL A 19 1.83 20.77 -20.05
CA VAL A 19 1.55 20.13 -21.34
C VAL A 19 0.91 18.78 -20.99
N GLU A 20 -0.41 18.74 -20.86
CA GLU A 20 -1.13 17.47 -20.79
C GLU A 20 -0.82 16.68 -22.06
N THR A 21 -0.15 15.55 -21.89
CA THR A 21 0.04 14.63 -23.01
C THR A 21 -1.33 14.08 -23.42
N ALA A 22 -1.52 13.79 -24.71
CA ALA A 22 -2.80 13.25 -25.20
C ALA A 22 -3.20 11.93 -24.52
N GLU A 23 -2.23 11.21 -23.94
CA GLU A 23 -2.42 10.00 -23.13
C GLU A 23 -3.03 10.32 -21.75
N GLU A 24 -2.59 11.39 -21.08
CA GLU A 24 -3.13 11.83 -19.79
C GLU A 24 -4.58 12.33 -19.92
N SER A 25 -4.89 13.09 -20.96
CA SER A 25 -6.27 13.53 -21.23
C SER A 25 -7.19 12.37 -21.66
N ARG A 26 -6.64 11.30 -22.25
CA ARG A 26 -7.39 10.04 -22.53
C ARG A 26 -7.66 9.28 -21.23
N SER A 27 -6.64 9.11 -20.39
CA SER A 27 -6.75 8.43 -19.10
C SER A 27 -7.77 9.10 -18.17
N GLY A 28 -7.81 10.44 -18.14
CA GLY A 28 -8.80 11.18 -17.34
C GLY A 28 -10.25 10.97 -17.79
N ARG A 29 -10.50 10.90 -19.10
CA ARG A 29 -11.85 10.63 -19.65
C ARG A 29 -12.29 9.19 -19.41
N GLU A 30 -11.37 8.24 -19.53
CA GLU A 30 -11.62 6.83 -19.23
C GLU A 30 -11.94 6.63 -17.74
N LEU A 31 -11.20 7.27 -16.84
CA LEU A 31 -11.47 7.25 -15.40
C LEU A 31 -12.85 7.82 -15.06
N ALA A 32 -13.21 8.94 -15.68
CA ALA A 32 -14.52 9.58 -15.48
C ALA A 32 -15.67 8.71 -16.04
N ALA A 33 -15.46 8.04 -17.18
CA ALA A 33 -16.42 7.12 -17.76
C ALA A 33 -16.61 5.86 -16.90
N GLU A 34 -15.53 5.32 -16.35
CA GLU A 34 -15.56 4.18 -15.44
C GLU A 34 -16.24 4.52 -14.11
N TYR A 35 -15.96 5.72 -13.57
CA TYR A 35 -16.65 6.28 -12.40
C TYR A 35 -18.17 6.40 -12.63
N ASN A 36 -18.58 6.99 -13.77
CA ASN A 36 -20.00 7.12 -14.12
C ASN A 36 -20.68 5.76 -14.33
N ARG A 37 -19.95 4.78 -14.88
CA ARG A 37 -20.44 3.41 -15.08
C ARG A 37 -20.64 2.69 -13.74
N LEU A 38 -19.72 2.85 -12.80
CA LEU A 38 -19.81 2.30 -11.44
C LEU A 38 -20.98 2.93 -10.66
N ASN A 39 -21.13 4.25 -10.71
CA ASN A 39 -22.25 4.95 -10.08
C ASN A 39 -23.61 4.51 -10.64
N ARG A 40 -23.73 4.30 -11.96
CA ARG A 40 -24.95 3.76 -12.57
C ARG A 40 -25.25 2.33 -12.13
N LYS A 41 -24.23 1.48 -11.97
CA LYS A 41 -24.41 0.07 -11.55
C LYS A 41 -24.77 -0.07 -10.07
N LEU A 42 -24.24 0.79 -9.21
CA LEU A 42 -24.43 0.70 -7.77
C LEU A 42 -25.71 1.41 -7.28
N GLY A 43 -26.36 2.23 -8.11
CA GLY A 43 -27.60 2.94 -7.76
C GLY A 43 -27.44 3.95 -6.61
N LYS A 44 -26.21 4.18 -6.14
CA LYS A 44 -25.84 5.04 -5.04
C LYS A 44 -24.66 5.90 -5.50
N VAL A 45 -24.76 7.21 -5.30
CA VAL A 45 -23.61 8.12 -5.47
C VAL A 45 -22.64 7.80 -4.35
N LEU A 46 -21.40 7.46 -4.69
CA LEU A 46 -20.33 7.27 -3.69
C LEU A 46 -20.22 8.55 -2.85
N GLY A 47 -20.51 8.42 -1.55
CA GLY A 47 -20.36 9.53 -0.62
C GLY A 47 -18.91 9.75 -0.23
N ASP A 48 -18.64 10.84 0.50
CA ASP A 48 -17.28 11.14 0.99
C ASP A 48 -16.69 10.01 1.83
N GLU A 49 -17.55 9.31 2.60
CA GLU A 49 -17.18 8.13 3.40
C GLU A 49 -16.78 6.93 2.51
N ASP A 50 -17.51 6.67 1.43
CA ASP A 50 -17.17 5.61 0.47
C ASP A 50 -15.82 5.91 -0.22
N ILE A 51 -15.57 7.18 -0.55
CA ILE A 51 -14.30 7.65 -1.14
C ILE A 51 -13.17 7.51 -0.12
N GLU A 52 -13.40 7.81 1.14
CA GLU A 52 -12.42 7.67 2.21
C GLU A 52 -12.07 6.19 2.46
N ILE A 53 -13.06 5.30 2.45
CA ILE A 53 -12.85 3.85 2.52
C ILE A 53 -12.01 3.36 1.32
N LEU A 54 -12.31 3.81 0.09
CA LEU A 54 -11.53 3.46 -1.10
C LEU A 54 -10.09 3.99 -1.04
N LYS A 55 -9.90 5.21 -0.53
CA LYS A 55 -8.56 5.77 -0.29
C LYS A 55 -7.80 4.93 0.73
N ASN A 56 -8.45 4.55 1.84
CA ASN A 56 -7.87 3.70 2.87
C ASN A 56 -7.53 2.29 2.37
N LEU A 57 -8.34 1.72 1.49
CA LEU A 57 -8.06 0.44 0.83
C LEU A 57 -6.85 0.50 -0.11
N LYS A 58 -6.54 1.66 -0.69
CA LYS A 58 -5.37 1.85 -1.56
C LYS A 58 -4.10 2.26 -0.81
N ARG A 59 -4.21 2.69 0.46
CA ARG A 59 -3.06 3.11 1.27
C ARG A 59 -2.11 1.92 1.49
N LYS A 60 -0.83 2.14 1.15
CA LYS A 60 0.24 1.18 1.38
C LYS A 60 0.85 1.39 2.76
N THR A 61 0.21 0.87 3.79
CA THR A 61 0.64 1.00 5.20
C THR A 61 0.84 -0.34 5.91
N TRP A 62 0.53 -1.45 5.23
CA TRP A 62 0.61 -2.78 5.80
C TRP A 62 1.93 -3.46 5.45
N PHE A 63 2.45 -4.21 6.40
CA PHE A 63 3.65 -5.02 6.24
C PHE A 63 3.33 -6.46 6.61
N VAL A 64 3.91 -7.40 5.87
CA VAL A 64 3.85 -8.83 6.20
C VAL A 64 5.14 -9.20 6.90
N GLU A 65 5.04 -9.57 8.17
CA GLU A 65 6.14 -10.18 8.91
C GLU A 65 6.20 -11.65 8.50
N ALA A 66 7.22 -12.04 7.72
CA ALA A 66 7.37 -13.40 7.20
C ALA A 66 8.08 -14.35 8.18
N GLY A 67 8.66 -13.82 9.26
CA GLY A 67 9.27 -14.60 10.33
C GLY A 67 10.01 -13.74 11.35
N VAL A 68 10.16 -14.29 12.56
CA VAL A 68 10.87 -13.69 13.69
C VAL A 68 11.91 -14.68 14.20
N PHE A 69 13.14 -14.19 14.40
CA PHE A 69 14.27 -15.01 14.78
C PHE A 69 15.03 -14.40 15.95
N ASP A 70 15.55 -15.25 16.82
CA ASP A 70 16.49 -14.93 17.90
C ASP A 70 17.94 -14.79 17.39
N LYS A 71 18.23 -15.32 16.20
CA LYS A 71 19.54 -15.29 15.55
C LYS A 71 19.50 -14.58 14.20
N ARG A 72 20.42 -13.64 14.00
CA ARG A 72 20.50 -12.83 12.79
C ARG A 72 20.76 -13.66 11.54
N GLU A 73 21.56 -14.72 11.65
CA GLU A 73 21.93 -15.58 10.53
C GLU A 73 20.70 -16.30 9.95
N LYS A 74 19.79 -16.77 10.82
CA LYS A 74 18.55 -17.42 10.39
C LYS A 74 17.60 -16.44 9.68
N ALA A 75 17.53 -15.21 10.17
CA ALA A 75 16.75 -14.16 9.52
C ALA A 75 17.32 -13.79 8.15
N ASN A 76 18.65 -13.71 8.02
CA ASN A 76 19.34 -13.48 6.75
C ASN A 76 19.06 -14.60 5.73
N LEU A 77 19.10 -15.87 6.15
CA LEU A 77 18.78 -17.01 5.28
C LEU A 77 17.35 -16.92 4.71
N LEU A 78 16.37 -16.56 5.53
CA LEU A 78 15.00 -16.34 5.05
C LEU A 78 14.94 -15.13 4.10
N ASN A 79 15.65 -14.05 4.43
CA ASN A 79 15.72 -12.84 3.63
C ASN A 79 16.25 -13.13 2.22
N GLU A 80 17.38 -13.84 2.11
CA GLU A 80 17.98 -14.25 0.85
C GLU A 80 17.05 -15.17 0.04
N ARG A 81 16.41 -16.14 0.69
CA ARG A 81 15.45 -17.03 0.03
C ARG A 81 14.28 -16.26 -0.57
N LEU A 82 13.72 -15.29 0.18
CA LEU A 82 12.63 -14.46 -0.33
C LEU A 82 13.08 -13.56 -1.49
N ILE A 83 14.32 -13.05 -1.47
CA ILE A 83 14.89 -12.31 -2.61
C ILE A 83 14.97 -13.20 -3.86
N LEU A 84 15.43 -14.44 -3.73
CA LEU A 84 15.49 -15.40 -4.84
C LEU A 84 14.11 -15.76 -5.40
N GLU A 85 13.07 -15.68 -4.58
CA GLU A 85 11.68 -15.85 -5.00
C GLU A 85 11.05 -14.59 -5.63
N GLY A 86 11.83 -13.51 -5.77
CA GLY A 86 11.42 -12.25 -6.41
C GLY A 86 10.78 -11.24 -5.46
N TYR A 87 10.90 -11.42 -4.14
CA TYR A 87 10.44 -10.46 -3.16
C TYR A 87 11.52 -9.43 -2.80
N SER A 88 11.10 -8.31 -2.20
CA SER A 88 12.00 -7.30 -1.63
C SER A 88 11.82 -7.19 -0.12
N PRO A 89 12.28 -8.20 0.66
CA PRO A 89 12.19 -8.18 2.11
C PRO A 89 13.16 -7.17 2.74
N ASN A 90 12.82 -6.74 3.95
CA ASN A 90 13.60 -5.85 4.79
C ASN A 90 13.80 -6.53 6.16
N LEU A 91 15.06 -6.55 6.61
CA LEU A 91 15.42 -7.06 7.92
C LEU A 91 15.30 -5.94 8.96
N ARG A 92 14.43 -6.13 9.94
CA ARG A 92 14.29 -5.22 11.08
C ARG A 92 14.87 -5.86 12.33
N GLU A 93 15.50 -5.04 13.15
CA GLU A 93 16.02 -5.44 14.45
C GLU A 93 15.19 -4.76 15.54
N ARG A 94 14.79 -5.51 16.56
CA ARG A 94 14.06 -5.00 17.72
C ARG A 94 14.73 -5.48 18.99
N LYS A 95 15.08 -4.56 19.88
CA LYS A 95 15.58 -4.89 21.22
C LYS A 95 14.42 -5.41 22.08
N VAL A 96 14.60 -6.56 22.71
CA VAL A 96 13.62 -7.18 23.60
C VAL A 96 14.35 -7.63 24.87
N GLY A 97 14.14 -6.89 25.96
CA GLY A 97 14.91 -7.06 27.20
C GLY A 97 16.41 -6.84 26.95
N ASP A 98 17.21 -7.82 27.33
CA ASP A 98 18.67 -7.82 27.14
C ASP A 98 19.12 -8.37 25.78
N GLY A 99 18.18 -8.87 24.97
CA GLY A 99 18.45 -9.48 23.67
C GLY A 99 17.90 -8.67 22.49
N TYR A 100 18.12 -9.21 21.30
CA TYR A 100 17.58 -8.71 20.05
C TYR A 100 16.79 -9.80 19.35
N ILE A 101 15.69 -9.40 18.71
CA ILE A 101 14.98 -10.23 17.74
C ILE A 101 15.09 -9.60 16.36
N PHE A 102 15.13 -10.46 15.35
CA PHE A 102 15.29 -10.10 13.95
C PHE A 102 14.04 -10.51 13.19
N LEU A 103 13.37 -9.52 12.58
CA LEU A 103 12.13 -9.70 11.85
C LEU A 103 12.39 -9.55 10.35
N VAL A 104 11.88 -10.49 9.56
CA VAL A 104 11.92 -10.40 8.09
C VAL A 104 10.58 -9.89 7.61
N VAL A 105 10.55 -8.71 6.98
CA VAL A 105 9.33 -7.97 6.70
C VAL A 105 9.20 -7.67 5.21
N LEU A 106 8.01 -7.82 4.65
CA LEU A 106 7.68 -7.47 3.27
C LEU A 106 6.70 -6.29 3.26
N GLY A 107 6.93 -5.31 2.39
CA GLY A 107 6.03 -4.16 2.21
C GLY A 107 6.77 -2.82 2.14
N PRO A 108 6.03 -1.70 2.09
CA PRO A 108 4.61 -1.59 2.42
C PRO A 108 3.65 -2.02 1.29
N PHE A 109 2.50 -2.56 1.68
CA PHE A 109 1.39 -2.99 0.81
C PHE A 109 0.06 -2.40 1.27
N ASN A 110 -0.93 -2.46 0.39
CA ASN A 110 -2.33 -2.29 0.82
C ASN A 110 -2.83 -3.57 1.53
N LEU A 111 -3.96 -3.47 2.24
CA LEU A 111 -4.47 -4.58 3.05
C LEU A 111 -4.67 -5.86 2.22
N VAL A 112 -5.37 -5.76 1.09
CA VAL A 112 -5.70 -6.91 0.23
C VAL A 112 -4.42 -7.62 -0.24
N LYS A 113 -3.41 -6.87 -0.68
CA LYS A 113 -2.15 -7.45 -1.14
C LYS A 113 -1.33 -8.02 0.02
N ALA A 114 -1.37 -7.39 1.19
CA ALA A 114 -0.69 -7.89 2.38
C ALA A 114 -1.30 -9.23 2.83
N GLU A 115 -2.63 -9.37 2.84
CA GLU A 115 -3.32 -10.63 3.15
C GLU A 115 -2.99 -11.74 2.14
N GLU A 116 -2.98 -11.43 0.85
CA GLU A 116 -2.59 -12.38 -0.20
C GLU A 116 -1.16 -12.90 0.02
N ILE A 117 -0.21 -11.99 0.29
CA ILE A 117 1.18 -12.34 0.56
C ILE A 117 1.29 -13.14 1.86
N MET A 118 0.60 -12.73 2.93
CA MET A 118 0.57 -13.45 4.21
C MET A 118 0.11 -14.89 4.02
N ASN A 119 -1.02 -15.10 3.34
CA ASN A 119 -1.55 -16.44 3.06
C ASN A 119 -0.58 -17.28 2.23
N LYS A 120 0.15 -16.66 1.29
CA LYS A 120 1.21 -17.33 0.53
C LYS A 120 2.42 -17.70 1.39
N MET A 121 2.76 -16.91 2.40
CA MET A 121 3.83 -17.26 3.34
C MET A 121 3.40 -18.40 4.27
N ILE A 122 2.16 -18.36 4.77
CA ILE A 122 1.57 -19.42 5.60
C ILE A 122 1.50 -20.75 4.83
N SER A 123 1.09 -20.73 3.55
CA SER A 123 1.04 -21.95 2.73
C SER A 123 2.42 -22.56 2.44
N LYS A 124 3.49 -21.77 2.58
CA LYS A 124 4.89 -22.24 2.54
C LYS A 124 5.40 -22.78 3.88
N GLY A 125 4.55 -22.80 4.91
CA GLY A 125 4.90 -23.24 6.25
C GLY A 125 5.62 -22.17 7.09
N LEU A 126 5.62 -20.91 6.65
CA LEU A 126 6.18 -19.81 7.44
C LEU A 126 5.15 -19.31 8.46
N LYS A 127 5.63 -18.91 9.63
CA LYS A 127 4.82 -18.17 10.60
C LYS A 127 4.80 -16.71 10.16
N ALA A 128 3.73 -16.30 9.48
CA ALA A 128 3.57 -14.95 8.97
C ALA A 128 2.40 -14.21 9.62
N ASP A 129 2.56 -12.89 9.81
CA ASP A 129 1.55 -12.02 10.42
C ASP A 129 1.52 -10.63 9.75
N LEU A 130 0.43 -9.88 9.97
CA LEU A 130 0.26 -8.52 9.46
C LEU A 130 0.59 -7.49 10.53
N ASN A 131 1.45 -6.54 10.16
CA ASN A 131 1.85 -5.46 11.05
C ASN A 131 1.73 -4.09 10.38
N ARG A 132 1.58 -3.07 11.24
CA ARG A 132 1.70 -1.65 10.90
C ARG A 132 2.83 -1.11 11.77
N PHE A 133 3.90 -0.62 11.15
CA PHE A 133 5.06 -0.06 11.84
C PHE A 133 5.07 1.45 11.75
#